data_AF-A0A378WR90-F1
#
_entry.id   AF-A0A378WR90-F1
#
_cell.length_a   1.000
_cell.length_b   1.000
_cell.length_c   1.000
_cell.angle_alpha   90.00
_cell.angle_beta   90.00
_cell.angle_gamma   90.00
#
_symmetry.space_group_name_H-M   'P 1'
#
loop_
_entity.id
_entity.type
_entity.pdbx_description
1 polymer ?
#
loop_
_entity_poly.entity_id
_entity_poly.type
_entity_poly.pdbx_seq_one_letter_code
_entity_poly.pdbx_strand_id
1 'polypeptide(L)'
;MATVVDVRLTPISRKPGLSKTKLSAALGQAGIRYVHLRELGNPRDNRDGFRVGDADARDRYAHVLESPEGADALHSVRTLMAQGPVALLCFEHDHTTCHRHMVADAVRDAATAEVIQL
;
A
#
# COMPACT_ATOMS: atom_id res chain seq x y z
N MET A 1 -4.98 -10.12 14.67
CA MET A 1 -3.57 -9.65 14.79
C MET A 1 -3.39 -8.48 13.83
N ALA A 2 -2.73 -7.39 14.25
CA ALA A 2 -2.53 -6.23 13.38
C ALA A 2 -1.47 -6.52 12.29
N THR A 3 -1.66 -5.94 11.10
CA THR A 3 -0.73 -6.12 9.96
C THR A 3 -0.41 -4.78 9.30
N VAL A 4 0.87 -4.55 8.99
CA VAL A 4 1.31 -3.50 8.07
C VAL A 4 1.51 -4.14 6.69
N VAL A 5 0.78 -3.65 5.70
CA VAL A 5 0.96 -4.00 4.29
C VAL A 5 1.76 -2.88 3.63
N ASP A 6 3.01 -3.18 3.29
CA ASP A 6 3.87 -2.31 2.52
C ASP A 6 3.53 -2.45 1.03
N VAL A 7 3.07 -1.34 0.44
CA VAL A 7 2.73 -1.22 -0.99
C VAL A 7 3.78 -0.42 -1.75
N ARG A 8 5.01 -0.27 -1.21
CA ARG A 8 6.12 0.31 -1.95
C ARG A 8 6.58 -0.69 -3.01
N LEU A 9 6.73 -0.24 -4.25
CA LEU A 9 7.32 -1.06 -5.31
C LEU A 9 8.72 -1.58 -4.92
N THR A 10 9.49 -0.73 -4.24
CA THR A 10 10.79 -1.09 -3.68
C THR A 10 10.86 -0.60 -2.23
N PRO A 11 10.89 -1.49 -1.22
CA PRO A 11 10.77 -1.15 0.19
C PRO A 11 12.13 -0.74 0.80
N ILE A 12 12.81 0.19 0.13
CA ILE A 12 14.06 0.82 0.57
C ILE A 12 13.72 2.17 1.18
N SER A 13 14.41 2.54 2.26
CA SER A 13 14.30 3.86 2.87
C SER A 13 15.66 4.33 3.36
N ARG A 14 15.92 5.63 3.20
CA ARG A 14 17.06 6.32 3.81
C ARG A 14 16.74 6.79 5.24
N LYS A 15 15.46 6.80 5.64
CA LYS A 15 15.06 7.10 7.02
C LYS A 15 15.46 5.92 7.91
N PRO A 16 16.18 6.16 9.02
CA PRO A 16 16.57 5.10 9.95
C PRO A 16 15.36 4.24 10.38
N GLY A 17 15.54 2.92 10.38
CA GLY A 17 14.50 1.98 10.82
C GLY A 17 13.43 1.62 9.78
N LEU A 18 13.30 2.35 8.66
CA LEU A 18 12.20 2.15 7.69
C LEU A 18 12.56 1.35 6.44
N SER A 19 13.74 0.69 6.42
CA SER A 19 14.03 -0.34 5.42
C SER A 19 13.26 -1.62 5.74
N LYS A 20 12.92 -2.42 4.72
CA LYS A 20 12.15 -3.68 4.87
C LYS A 20 12.59 -4.51 6.07
N THR A 21 13.88 -4.82 6.18
CA THR A 21 14.41 -5.68 7.24
C THR A 21 14.25 -5.06 8.62
N LYS A 22 14.62 -3.77 8.78
CA LYS A 22 14.54 -3.09 10.08
C LYS A 22 13.10 -2.87 10.52
N LEU A 23 12.24 -2.48 9.59
CA LEU A 23 10.82 -2.24 9.85
C LEU A 23 10.11 -3.56 10.21
N SER A 24 10.33 -4.62 9.45
CA SER A 24 9.77 -5.95 9.73
C SER A 24 10.18 -6.45 11.12
N ALA A 25 11.46 -6.28 11.49
CA ALA A 25 11.95 -6.67 12.82
C ALA A 25 11.30 -5.87 13.94
N ALA A 26 11.21 -4.54 13.81
CA ALA A 26 10.58 -3.68 14.80
C ALA A 26 9.09 -3.97 14.98
N LEU A 27 8.36 -4.17 13.87
CA LEU A 27 6.94 -4.55 13.90
C LEU A 27 6.75 -5.92 14.55
N GLY A 28 7.60 -6.89 14.23
CA GLY A 28 7.57 -8.22 14.83
C GLY A 28 7.76 -8.18 16.35
N GLN A 29 8.67 -7.35 16.86
CA GLN A 29 8.85 -7.13 18.31
C GLN A 29 7.60 -6.55 18.99
N ALA A 30 6.81 -5.77 18.25
CA ALA A 30 5.54 -5.21 18.70
C ALA A 30 4.33 -6.14 18.46
N GLY A 31 4.54 -7.37 17.97
CA GLY A 31 3.45 -8.30 17.64
C GLY A 31 2.64 -7.92 16.40
N ILE A 32 3.20 -7.07 15.52
CA ILE A 32 2.58 -6.61 14.28
C ILE A 32 3.20 -7.37 13.10
N ARG A 33 2.34 -7.98 12.28
CA ARG A 33 2.80 -8.67 11.07
C ARG A 33 3.21 -7.64 10.00
N TYR A 34 4.29 -7.93 9.27
CA TYR A 34 4.70 -7.16 8.10
C TYR A 34 4.51 -8.00 6.84
N VAL A 35 3.77 -7.46 5.86
CA VAL A 35 3.56 -8.06 4.54
C VAL A 35 3.98 -7.04 3.48
N HIS A 36 4.68 -7.48 2.44
CA HIS A 36 5.07 -6.61 1.33
C HIS A 36 4.40 -7.10 0.05
N LEU A 37 3.54 -6.27 -0.53
CA LEU A 37 2.82 -6.52 -1.78
C LEU A 37 3.33 -5.54 -2.83
N ARG A 38 4.39 -5.94 -3.55
CA ARG A 38 5.04 -5.08 -4.55
C ARG A 38 4.14 -4.80 -5.75
N GLU A 39 3.18 -5.69 -5.98
CA GLU A 39 2.19 -5.68 -7.07
C GLU A 39 1.28 -4.46 -6.94
N LEU A 40 1.07 -3.96 -5.71
CA LEU A 40 0.35 -2.72 -5.44
C LEU A 40 1.25 -1.47 -5.51
N GLY A 41 2.49 -1.60 -5.95
CA GLY A 41 3.45 -0.50 -5.98
C GLY A 41 3.32 0.40 -7.20
N ASN A 42 3.36 1.73 -6.99
CA ASN A 42 3.38 2.68 -8.11
C ASN A 42 4.69 2.58 -8.92
N PRO A 43 4.62 2.30 -10.24
CA PRO A 43 5.77 2.30 -11.14
C PRO A 43 6.60 3.56 -11.01
N ARG A 44 7.93 3.43 -11.09
CA ARG A 44 8.85 4.53 -10.75
C ARG A 44 8.66 5.75 -11.65
N ASP A 45 8.40 5.52 -12.92
CA ASP A 45 8.12 6.50 -13.97
C ASP A 45 6.73 7.15 -13.86
N ASN A 46 5.83 6.59 -13.05
CA ASN A 46 4.47 7.09 -12.86
C ASN A 46 4.31 7.95 -11.58
N ARG A 47 5.31 7.96 -10.69
CA ARG A 47 5.22 8.64 -9.38
C ARG A 47 5.16 10.15 -9.48
N ASP A 48 5.83 10.74 -10.45
CA ASP A 48 5.89 12.20 -10.59
C ASP A 48 4.53 12.76 -11.02
N GLY A 49 3.77 12.02 -11.84
CA GLY A 49 2.39 12.36 -12.21
C GLY A 49 1.46 12.42 -10.99
N PHE A 50 1.59 11.49 -10.04
CA PHE A 50 0.83 11.54 -8.79
C PHE A 50 1.10 12.80 -7.94
N ARG A 51 2.34 13.31 -7.96
CA ARG A 51 2.70 14.51 -7.19
C ARG A 51 2.08 15.78 -7.76
N VAL A 52 1.87 15.84 -9.07
CA VAL A 52 1.27 16.99 -9.76
C VAL A 52 -0.23 16.84 -10.02
N GLY A 53 -0.83 15.72 -9.57
CA GLY A 53 -2.26 15.47 -9.75
C GLY A 53 -2.65 15.10 -11.19
N ASP A 54 -1.72 14.54 -11.95
CA ASP A 54 -1.94 14.09 -13.33
C ASP A 54 -2.99 12.97 -13.40
N ALA A 55 -4.00 13.15 -14.24
CA ALA A 55 -5.07 12.18 -14.45
C ALA A 55 -4.54 10.91 -15.13
N ASP A 56 -3.65 11.06 -16.12
CA ASP A 56 -3.10 9.92 -16.87
C ASP A 56 -2.29 9.01 -15.94
N ALA A 57 -1.62 9.59 -14.94
CA ALA A 57 -0.89 8.84 -13.94
C ALA A 57 -1.81 8.02 -13.03
N ARG A 58 -2.98 8.57 -12.69
CA ARG A 58 -4.01 7.86 -11.90
C ARG A 58 -4.62 6.74 -12.72
N ASP A 59 -4.99 6.98 -13.97
CA ASP A 59 -5.56 5.98 -14.87
C ASP A 59 -4.57 4.83 -15.12
N ARG A 60 -3.29 5.17 -15.34
CA ARG A 60 -2.23 4.16 -15.45
C ARG A 60 -2.10 3.31 -14.20
N TYR A 61 -2.25 3.88 -13.01
CA TYR A 61 -2.22 3.11 -11.77
C TYR A 61 -3.50 2.30 -11.54
N ALA A 62 -4.66 2.76 -12.02
CA ALA A 62 -5.87 1.95 -12.02
C ALA A 62 -5.66 0.63 -12.80
N HIS A 63 -4.99 0.69 -13.95
CA HIS A 63 -4.62 -0.53 -14.69
C HIS A 63 -3.64 -1.45 -13.95
N VAL A 64 -2.82 -0.92 -13.04
CA VAL A 64 -2.00 -1.75 -12.14
C VAL A 64 -2.89 -2.51 -11.15
N LEU A 65 -3.93 -1.87 -10.61
CA LEU A 65 -4.88 -2.50 -9.70
C LEU A 65 -5.78 -3.54 -10.40
N GLU A 66 -6.11 -3.28 -11.67
CA GLU A 66 -6.94 -4.17 -12.51
C GLU A 66 -6.16 -5.34 -13.12
N SER A 67 -4.83 -5.33 -13.08
CA SER A 67 -4.03 -6.47 -13.55
C SER A 67 -4.31 -7.71 -12.71
N PRO A 68 -4.10 -8.94 -13.25
CA PRO A 68 -4.27 -10.16 -12.47
C PRO A 68 -3.49 -10.15 -11.15
N GLU A 69 -2.24 -9.69 -11.17
CA GLU A 69 -1.38 -9.59 -10.00
C GLU A 69 -1.86 -8.51 -9.01
N GLY A 70 -2.36 -7.38 -9.52
CA GLY A 70 -2.97 -6.33 -8.72
C GLY A 70 -4.23 -6.81 -8.01
N ALA A 71 -5.11 -7.49 -8.73
CA ALA A 71 -6.34 -8.06 -8.20
C ALA A 71 -6.06 -9.12 -7.12
N ASP A 72 -5.10 -10.01 -7.35
CA ASP A 72 -4.67 -11.03 -6.36
C ASP A 72 -4.06 -10.39 -5.10
N ALA A 73 -3.28 -9.32 -5.27
CA ALA A 73 -2.73 -8.58 -4.15
C ALA A 73 -3.83 -7.83 -3.36
N LEU A 74 -4.81 -7.22 -4.02
CA LEU A 74 -5.98 -6.63 -3.37
C LEU A 74 -6.78 -7.69 -2.60
N HIS A 75 -6.97 -8.89 -3.17
CA HIS A 75 -7.59 -10.01 -2.48
C HIS A 75 -6.81 -10.43 -1.22
N SER A 76 -5.48 -10.42 -1.30
CA SER A 76 -4.62 -10.69 -0.15
C SER A 76 -4.80 -9.65 0.97
N VAL A 77 -4.93 -8.36 0.64
CA VAL A 77 -5.23 -7.31 1.63
C VAL A 77 -6.57 -7.57 2.32
N ARG A 78 -7.62 -7.88 1.55
CA ARG A 78 -8.96 -8.20 2.08
C ARG A 78 -8.92 -9.39 3.04
N THR A 79 -8.17 -10.43 2.68
CA THR A 79 -7.99 -11.62 3.53
C THR A 79 -7.28 -11.30 4.84
N LEU A 80 -6.32 -10.36 4.82
CA LEU A 80 -5.66 -9.87 6.03
C LEU A 80 -6.60 -9.03 6.90
N MET A 81 -7.46 -8.21 6.30
CA MET A 81 -8.45 -7.41 7.02
C MET A 81 -9.46 -8.27 7.79
N ALA A 82 -9.83 -9.43 7.24
CA ALA A 82 -10.66 -10.40 7.95
C ALA A 82 -9.98 -10.99 9.21
N GLN A 83 -8.65 -10.87 9.33
CA GLN A 83 -7.85 -11.38 10.47
C GLN A 83 -7.51 -10.29 11.50
N GLY A 84 -7.82 -9.02 11.21
CA GLY A 84 -7.53 -7.88 12.08
C GLY A 84 -7.23 -6.58 11.32
N PRO A 85 -6.84 -5.52 12.04
CA PRO A 85 -6.59 -4.21 11.42
C PRO A 85 -5.38 -4.25 10.49
N VAL A 86 -5.52 -3.59 9.34
CA VAL A 86 -4.48 -3.46 8.32
C VAL A 86 -4.11 -1.99 8.14
N ALA A 87 -2.81 -1.69 8.19
CA ALA A 87 -2.27 -0.38 7.82
C ALA A 87 -1.55 -0.48 6.48
N LEU A 88 -1.92 0.37 5.52
CA LEU A 88 -1.22 0.49 4.23
C LEU A 88 -0.04 1.46 4.35
N LEU A 89 1.14 1.02 3.92
CA LEU A 89 2.37 1.82 3.94
C LEU A 89 2.89 2.10 2.53
N CYS A 90 2.99 3.37 2.16
CA CYS A 90 3.69 3.86 0.96
C CYS A 90 4.89 4.74 1.35
N PHE A 91 5.54 5.37 0.36
CA PHE A 91 6.68 6.26 0.62
C PHE A 91 6.26 7.71 0.86
N GLU A 92 5.21 8.13 0.19
CA GLU A 92 4.67 9.48 0.15
C GLU A 92 4.09 9.89 1.51
N HIS A 93 4.23 11.17 1.86
CA HIS A 93 3.71 11.70 3.12
C HIS A 93 2.21 12.02 3.04
N ASP A 94 1.77 12.64 1.94
CA ASP A 94 0.37 13.03 1.74
C ASP A 94 -0.38 11.93 0.99
N HIS A 95 -1.52 11.53 1.55
CA HIS A 95 -2.39 10.52 0.96
C HIS A 95 -3.10 11.00 -0.32
N THR A 96 -3.30 12.31 -0.50
CA THR A 96 -4.00 12.86 -1.67
C THR A 96 -3.16 12.78 -2.95
N THR A 97 -1.84 12.73 -2.80
CA THR A 97 -0.83 12.68 -3.87
C THR A 97 -0.14 11.32 -3.97
N CYS A 98 -0.75 10.25 -3.47
CA CYS A 98 -0.12 8.93 -3.42
C CYS A 98 -1.06 7.84 -3.94
N HIS A 99 -0.47 6.70 -4.28
CA HIS A 99 -1.21 5.55 -4.77
C HIS A 99 -1.91 4.75 -3.67
N ARG A 100 -1.49 4.85 -2.39
CA ARG A 100 -2.13 4.12 -1.28
C ARG A 100 -3.61 4.50 -1.11
N HIS A 101 -4.02 5.70 -1.54
CA HIS A 101 -5.42 6.10 -1.53
C HIS A 101 -6.24 5.22 -2.47
N MET A 102 -5.80 5.06 -3.72
CA MET A 102 -6.48 4.21 -4.70
C MET A 102 -6.51 2.74 -4.25
N VAL A 103 -5.45 2.25 -3.58
CA VAL A 103 -5.48 0.92 -2.94
C VAL A 103 -6.54 0.84 -1.85
N ALA A 104 -6.60 1.84 -0.97
CA ALA A 104 -7.58 1.87 0.12
C ALA A 104 -9.02 1.87 -0.42
N ASP A 105 -9.29 2.67 -1.46
CA ASP A 105 -10.58 2.73 -2.14
C ASP A 105 -10.95 1.40 -2.78
N ALA A 106 -10.03 0.83 -3.58
CA ALA A 106 -10.24 -0.45 -4.25
C ALA A 106 -10.52 -1.59 -3.27
N VAL A 107 -10.01 -1.53 -2.03
CA VAL A 107 -10.30 -2.52 -0.99
C VAL A 107 -11.64 -2.24 -0.29
N ARG A 108 -12.01 -0.98 -0.06
CA ARG A 108 -13.33 -0.62 0.52
C ARG A 108 -14.49 -1.06 -0.36
N ASP A 109 -14.38 -0.92 -1.68
CA ASP A 109 -15.53 -1.13 -2.58
C ASP A 109 -16.08 -2.57 -2.55
N ALA A 110 -15.36 -3.52 -1.95
CA ALA A 110 -15.94 -4.84 -1.64
C ALA A 110 -15.73 -5.32 -0.19
N ALA A 111 -15.49 -4.40 0.76
CA ALA A 111 -15.42 -4.69 2.19
C ALA A 111 -16.11 -3.60 3.02
N THR A 112 -16.90 -3.97 4.03
CA THR A 112 -17.54 -3.03 4.96
C THR A 112 -16.55 -2.54 6.03
N ALA A 113 -15.39 -2.06 5.61
CA ALA A 113 -14.32 -1.62 6.49
C ALA A 113 -14.21 -0.10 6.51
N GLU A 114 -14.04 0.45 7.71
CA GLU A 114 -13.70 1.86 7.91
C GLU A 114 -12.25 2.10 7.49
N VAL A 115 -12.01 3.15 6.69
CA VAL A 115 -10.66 3.60 6.32
C VAL A 115 -10.36 4.90 7.02
N ILE A 116 -9.32 4.89 7.84
CA ILE A 116 -8.76 6.07 8.51
C ILE A 116 -7.48 6.45 7.77
N GLN A 117 -7.42 7.67 7.25
CA GLN A 117 -6.20 8.23 6.65
C GLN A 117 -5.36 8.86 7.76
N LEU A 118 -4.14 8.34 7.95
CA LEU A 118 -3.14 8.80 8.93
C LEU A 118 -2.03 9.63 8.27
#